data_AF-A0A8J5QSS9-F1
#
_entry.id   AF-A0A8J5QSS9-F1
#
_cell.length_a   1.000
_cell.length_b   1.000
_cell.length_c   1.000
_cell.angle_alpha   90.00
_cell.angle_beta   90.00
_cell.angle_gamma   90.00
#
_symmetry.space_group_name_H-M   'P 1'
#
loop_
_entity.id
_entity.type
_entity.pdbx_description
1 polymer ?
#
loop_
_entity_poly.entity_id
_entity_poly.type
_entity_poly.pdbx_seq_one_letter_code
_entity_poly.pdbx_strand_id
1 'polypeptide(L)'
;MNIACNFGHIKCLGETSAKLQCYLYIFNKNHCTPSTCPKIWKECMVDADIREIVFCQGLRHAPPNVWYRVFQIMNATNTFYSTKLVMARGLACSENINILENYIAYMLDHEKFFPSEMVFPILLTAARINEEHAQLVLHFITKNHAKLIDRMQVWPDFRKYASTIAEDIYSENYDRILPKSPTNLGDDEAVPFLLPDNIKKIIVSNSRLASKIRPYIESYLDNIAKNKTMN
;
A
#
# COMPACT_ATOMS: atom_id res chain seq x y z
N MET A 1 -9.05 10.98 -0.48
CA MET A 1 -8.99 10.06 0.68
C MET A 1 -10.41 9.70 1.08
N ASN A 2 -10.82 8.44 0.98
CA ASN A 2 -12.17 8.02 1.39
C ASN A 2 -12.16 7.64 2.86
N ILE A 3 -12.50 8.61 3.69
CA ILE A 3 -12.50 8.53 5.15
C ILE A 3 -13.40 7.37 5.61
N ALA A 4 -14.59 7.21 5.03
CA ALA A 4 -15.56 6.21 5.50
C ALA A 4 -15.01 4.77 5.46
N CYS A 5 -14.47 4.35 4.32
CA CYS A 5 -13.91 2.99 4.20
C CYS A 5 -12.68 2.79 5.09
N ASN A 6 -11.80 3.78 5.20
CA ASN A 6 -10.60 3.69 6.03
C ASN A 6 -10.91 3.52 7.52
N PHE A 7 -12.04 4.04 8.00
CA PHE A 7 -12.53 3.85 9.37
C PHE A 7 -13.50 2.67 9.52
N GLY A 8 -13.53 1.75 8.54
CA GLY A 8 -14.31 0.51 8.65
C GLY A 8 -15.83 0.69 8.50
N HIS A 9 -16.29 1.77 7.87
CA HIS A 9 -17.72 2.01 7.70
C HIS A 9 -18.35 0.90 6.83
N ILE A 10 -19.23 0.07 7.45
CA ILE A 10 -19.76 -1.17 6.88
C ILE A 10 -20.35 -0.97 5.48
N LYS A 11 -21.13 0.11 5.26
CA LYS A 11 -21.72 0.39 3.95
C LYS A 11 -20.64 0.64 2.88
N CYS A 12 -19.58 1.35 3.22
CA CYS A 12 -18.49 1.66 2.29
C CYS A 12 -17.73 0.38 1.91
N LEU A 13 -17.43 -0.46 2.91
CA LEU A 13 -16.78 -1.76 2.69
C LEU A 13 -17.66 -2.70 1.84
N GLY A 14 -18.96 -2.74 2.14
CA GLY A 14 -19.93 -3.54 1.38
C GLY A 14 -20.03 -3.09 -0.08
N GLU A 15 -20.13 -1.78 -0.33
CA GLU A 15 -20.22 -1.22 -1.68
C GLU A 15 -18.94 -1.43 -2.48
N THR A 16 -17.77 -1.20 -1.88
CA THR A 16 -16.48 -1.40 -2.56
C THR A 16 -16.23 -2.87 -2.90
N SER A 17 -16.54 -3.79 -1.97
CA SER A 17 -16.46 -5.23 -2.22
C SER A 17 -17.44 -5.67 -3.32
N ALA A 18 -18.71 -5.26 -3.23
CA ALA A 18 -19.72 -5.58 -4.26
C ALA A 18 -19.33 -5.04 -5.63
N LYS A 19 -18.81 -3.80 -5.70
CA LYS A 19 -18.36 -3.17 -6.94
C LYS A 19 -17.17 -3.91 -7.55
N LEU A 20 -16.20 -4.33 -6.73
CA LEU A 20 -15.06 -5.15 -7.19
C LEU A 20 -15.54 -6.51 -7.74
N GLN A 21 -16.45 -7.20 -7.04
CA GLN A 21 -16.98 -8.48 -7.51
C GLN A 21 -17.75 -8.33 -8.84
N CYS A 22 -18.56 -7.28 -8.96
CA CYS A 22 -19.27 -6.94 -10.20
C CYS A 22 -18.26 -6.70 -11.35
N TYR A 23 -17.20 -5.94 -11.09
CA TYR A 23 -16.13 -5.70 -12.07
C TYR A 23 -15.48 -7.02 -12.52
N LEU A 24 -15.10 -7.88 -11.58
CA LEU A 24 -14.52 -9.20 -11.88
C LEU A 24 -15.47 -10.08 -12.69
N TYR A 25 -16.78 -10.01 -12.42
CA TYR A 25 -17.79 -10.77 -13.15
C TYR A 25 -17.81 -10.41 -14.64
N ILE A 26 -17.73 -9.12 -14.99
CA ILE A 26 -17.65 -8.70 -16.39
C ILE A 26 -16.40 -9.25 -17.06
N PHE A 27 -15.25 -9.17 -16.40
CA PHE A 27 -13.98 -9.64 -16.97
C PHE A 27 -13.97 -11.13 -17.28
N ASN A 28 -14.72 -11.95 -16.54
CA ASN A 28 -14.85 -13.38 -16.86
C ASN A 28 -15.83 -13.65 -18.01
N LYS A 29 -16.78 -12.75 -18.26
CA LYS A 29 -17.67 -12.86 -19.39
C LYS A 29 -17.01 -12.20 -20.60
N ASN A 30 -16.22 -12.98 -21.34
CA ASN A 30 -15.53 -12.58 -22.58
C ASN A 30 -16.43 -11.91 -23.64
N HIS A 31 -17.76 -11.93 -23.46
CA HIS A 31 -18.74 -11.32 -24.37
C HIS A 31 -19.48 -10.13 -23.75
N CYS A 32 -19.13 -9.64 -22.57
CA CYS A 32 -19.80 -8.50 -21.94
C CYS A 32 -19.04 -7.21 -22.28
N THR A 33 -19.62 -6.41 -23.18
CA THR A 33 -19.11 -5.13 -23.68
C THR A 33 -20.21 -4.07 -23.53
N PRO A 34 -19.91 -2.76 -23.71
CA PRO A 34 -20.92 -1.72 -23.69
C PRO A 34 -22.11 -1.98 -24.64
N SER A 35 -21.90 -2.68 -25.76
CA SER A 35 -22.95 -2.98 -26.74
C SER A 35 -23.72 -4.27 -26.42
N THR A 36 -23.06 -5.29 -25.88
CA THR A 36 -23.67 -6.61 -25.64
C THR A 36 -24.36 -6.74 -24.28
N CYS A 37 -23.93 -5.96 -23.28
CA CYS A 37 -24.47 -6.02 -21.92
C CYS A 37 -24.58 -4.61 -21.27
N PRO A 38 -25.19 -3.62 -21.92
CA PRO A 38 -25.10 -2.20 -21.51
C PRO A 38 -25.48 -1.94 -20.04
N LYS A 39 -26.51 -2.64 -19.54
CA LYS A 39 -26.96 -2.52 -18.14
C LYS A 39 -25.90 -3.01 -17.16
N ILE A 40 -25.42 -4.25 -17.35
CA ILE A 40 -24.42 -4.88 -16.49
C ILE A 40 -23.10 -4.09 -16.59
N TRP A 41 -22.71 -3.70 -17.80
CA TRP A 41 -21.52 -2.88 -18.03
C TRP A 41 -21.56 -1.58 -17.23
N LYS A 42 -22.66 -0.83 -17.33
CA LYS A 42 -22.82 0.43 -16.59
C LYS A 42 -22.80 0.22 -15.07
N GLU A 43 -23.43 -0.84 -14.57
CA GLU A 43 -23.50 -1.13 -13.13
C GLU A 43 -22.16 -1.58 -12.55
N CYS A 44 -21.42 -2.44 -13.25
CA CYS A 44 -20.18 -3.03 -12.74
C CYS A 44 -18.91 -2.25 -13.11
N MET A 45 -18.94 -1.38 -14.12
CA MET A 45 -17.78 -0.57 -14.46
C MET A 45 -17.46 0.39 -13.29
N VAL A 46 -16.17 0.47 -12.95
CA VAL A 46 -15.70 1.29 -11.84
C VAL A 46 -15.31 2.67 -12.35
N ASP A 47 -16.05 3.68 -11.92
CA ASP A 47 -15.78 5.09 -12.24
C ASP A 47 -14.37 5.47 -11.81
N ALA A 48 -13.72 6.33 -12.60
CA ALA A 48 -12.33 6.71 -12.38
C ALA A 48 -12.11 7.27 -10.96
N ASP A 49 -13.05 8.09 -10.48
CA ASP A 49 -12.96 8.81 -9.21
C ASP A 49 -12.96 7.89 -7.98
N ILE A 50 -13.63 6.74 -8.06
CA ILE A 50 -13.70 5.77 -6.96
C ILE A 50 -12.82 4.56 -7.18
N ARG A 51 -12.13 4.47 -8.32
CA ARG A 51 -11.41 3.26 -8.73
C ARG A 51 -10.36 2.82 -7.73
N GLU A 52 -9.54 3.76 -7.29
CA GLU A 52 -8.49 3.49 -6.29
C GLU A 52 -9.08 2.94 -4.99
N ILE A 53 -10.22 3.49 -4.55
CA ILE A 53 -10.90 3.08 -3.33
C ILE A 53 -11.51 1.69 -3.50
N VAL A 54 -12.21 1.45 -4.61
CA VAL A 54 -12.85 0.15 -4.89
C VAL A 54 -11.82 -0.96 -4.95
N PHE A 55 -10.70 -0.77 -5.67
CA PHE A 55 -9.65 -1.78 -5.73
C PHE A 55 -8.94 -1.94 -4.40
N CYS A 56 -8.49 -0.87 -3.74
CA CYS A 56 -7.76 -0.99 -2.48
C CYS A 56 -8.63 -1.60 -1.37
N GLN A 57 -9.83 -1.07 -1.12
CA GLN A 57 -10.70 -1.55 -0.04
C GLN A 57 -11.30 -2.91 -0.37
N GLY A 58 -11.69 -3.14 -1.62
CA GLY A 58 -12.20 -4.44 -2.06
C GLY A 58 -11.14 -5.54 -1.96
N LEU A 59 -9.87 -5.24 -2.22
CA LEU A 59 -8.76 -6.20 -2.13
C LEU A 59 -8.16 -6.33 -0.73
N ARG A 60 -8.30 -5.31 0.12
CA ARG A 60 -7.78 -5.31 1.49
C ARG A 60 -8.21 -6.55 2.27
N HIS A 61 -9.51 -6.84 2.23
CA HIS A 61 -10.12 -7.98 2.92
C HIS A 61 -10.52 -9.11 1.96
N ALA A 62 -10.03 -9.08 0.71
CA ALA A 62 -10.38 -10.09 -0.27
C ALA A 62 -9.77 -11.46 0.08
N PRO A 63 -10.49 -12.57 -0.17
CA PRO A 63 -9.88 -13.88 -0.11
C PRO A 63 -8.81 -14.03 -1.21
N PRO A 64 -7.80 -14.91 -1.03
CA PRO A 64 -6.67 -15.04 -1.95
C PRO A 64 -7.08 -15.27 -3.42
N ASN A 65 -8.14 -16.03 -3.67
CA ASN A 65 -8.64 -16.29 -5.03
C ASN A 65 -9.11 -15.02 -5.76
N VAL A 66 -9.73 -14.08 -5.05
CA VAL A 66 -10.16 -12.79 -5.60
C VAL A 66 -8.94 -11.93 -5.90
N TRP A 67 -7.96 -11.92 -4.99
CA TRP A 67 -6.68 -11.23 -5.19
C TRP A 67 -5.95 -11.74 -6.44
N TYR A 68 -5.78 -13.06 -6.56
CA TYR A 68 -5.09 -13.67 -7.71
C TYR A 68 -5.82 -13.40 -9.03
N ARG A 69 -7.15 -13.32 -9.01
CA ARG A 69 -7.94 -12.98 -10.20
C ARG A 69 -7.72 -11.55 -10.64
N VAL A 70 -7.63 -10.58 -9.71
CA VAL A 70 -7.26 -9.21 -10.08
C VAL A 70 -5.83 -9.16 -10.62
N PHE A 71 -4.90 -9.88 -10.00
CA PHE A 71 -3.51 -9.98 -10.50
C PHE A 71 -3.44 -10.54 -11.93
N GLN A 72 -4.25 -11.55 -12.26
CA GLN A 72 -4.37 -12.08 -13.62
C GLN A 72 -4.91 -11.05 -14.61
N ILE A 73 -5.98 -10.32 -14.24
CA ILE A 73 -6.59 -9.28 -15.09
C ILE A 73 -5.62 -8.12 -15.33
N MET A 74 -4.90 -7.70 -14.29
CA MET A 74 -3.88 -6.66 -14.40
C MET A 74 -2.81 -7.04 -15.44
N ASN A 75 -2.44 -8.32 -15.50
CA ASN A 75 -1.43 -8.83 -16.44
C ASN A 75 -1.98 -9.14 -17.84
N ALA A 76 -3.29 -8.99 -18.08
CA ALA A 76 -3.87 -9.17 -19.40
C ALA A 76 -3.38 -8.10 -20.40
N THR A 77 -3.33 -8.45 -21.68
CA THR A 77 -2.81 -7.59 -22.76
C THR A 77 -3.67 -6.36 -23.01
N ASN A 78 -4.98 -6.44 -22.73
CA ASN A 78 -5.95 -5.41 -23.10
C ASN A 78 -6.27 -4.41 -21.96
N THR A 79 -5.59 -4.51 -20.82
CA THR A 79 -5.81 -3.59 -19.69
C THR A 79 -5.01 -2.31 -19.88
N PHE A 80 -5.68 -1.15 -19.86
CA PHE A 80 -5.01 0.15 -19.97
C PHE A 80 -3.99 0.36 -18.84
N TYR A 81 -2.86 0.99 -19.15
CA TYR A 81 -1.78 1.26 -18.18
C TYR A 81 -2.27 1.92 -16.88
N SER A 82 -3.10 2.95 -16.99
CA SER A 82 -3.69 3.64 -15.82
C SER A 82 -4.54 2.70 -14.95
N THR A 83 -5.24 1.75 -15.57
CA THR A 83 -6.01 0.74 -14.84
C THR A 83 -5.09 -0.31 -14.21
N LYS A 84 -4.02 -0.72 -14.91
CA LYS A 84 -2.99 -1.61 -14.35
C LYS A 84 -2.37 -1.01 -13.09
N LEU A 85 -1.98 0.26 -13.12
CA LEU A 85 -1.39 0.92 -11.94
C LEU A 85 -2.37 0.95 -10.76
N VAL A 86 -3.65 1.25 -10.99
CA VAL A 86 -4.66 1.25 -9.92
C VAL A 86 -4.88 -0.16 -9.36
N MET A 87 -4.94 -1.19 -10.22
CA MET A 87 -5.01 -2.59 -9.78
C MET A 87 -3.76 -2.98 -8.98
N ALA A 88 -2.57 -2.62 -9.47
CA ALA A 88 -1.30 -2.92 -8.83
C ALA A 88 -1.20 -2.33 -7.42
N ARG A 89 -1.64 -1.08 -7.26
CA ARG A 89 -1.75 -0.42 -5.96
C ARG A 89 -2.83 -1.06 -5.08
N GLY A 90 -3.97 -1.43 -5.65
CA GLY A 90 -5.03 -2.13 -4.92
C GLY A 90 -4.60 -3.50 -4.39
N LEU A 91 -3.83 -4.26 -5.16
CA LEU A 91 -3.25 -5.54 -4.74
C LEU A 91 -2.30 -5.38 -3.55
N ALA A 92 -1.59 -4.25 -3.48
CA ALA A 92 -0.72 -3.88 -2.37
C ALA A 92 -1.48 -3.57 -1.06
N CYS A 93 -2.81 -3.40 -1.12
CA CYS A 93 -3.63 -3.10 0.05
C CYS A 93 -4.02 -4.35 0.87
N SER A 94 -3.66 -5.55 0.43
CA SER A 94 -4.07 -6.81 1.08
C SER A 94 -3.56 -6.89 2.52
N GLU A 95 -4.45 -7.20 3.47
CA GLU A 95 -4.07 -7.46 4.87
C GLU A 95 -3.40 -8.82 5.07
N ASN A 96 -3.40 -9.68 4.05
CA ASN A 96 -2.68 -10.94 4.12
C ASN A 96 -1.18 -10.66 3.90
N ILE A 97 -0.44 -10.58 5.01
CA ILE A 97 1.00 -10.28 5.03
C ILE A 97 1.80 -11.20 4.11
N ASN A 98 1.49 -12.50 4.06
CA ASN A 98 2.18 -13.44 3.18
C ASN A 98 1.93 -13.14 1.70
N ILE A 99 0.71 -12.74 1.32
CA ILE A 99 0.39 -12.32 -0.05
C ILE A 99 1.16 -11.04 -0.38
N LEU A 100 1.13 -10.06 0.53
CA LEU A 100 1.81 -8.79 0.33
C LEU A 100 3.33 -8.96 0.17
N GLU A 101 3.97 -9.72 1.05
CA GLU A 101 5.42 -9.99 1.00
C GLU A 101 5.82 -10.66 -0.33
N ASN A 102 5.09 -11.71 -0.71
CA ASN A 102 5.33 -12.38 -1.98
C ASN A 102 5.09 -11.45 -3.17
N TYR A 103 4.08 -10.59 -3.11
CA TYR A 103 3.75 -9.65 -4.17
C TYR A 103 4.84 -8.59 -4.37
N ILE A 104 5.33 -7.96 -3.29
CA ILE A 104 6.38 -6.94 -3.40
C ILE A 104 7.73 -7.55 -3.82
N ALA A 105 8.03 -8.78 -3.40
CA ALA A 105 9.20 -9.52 -3.87
C ALA A 105 9.08 -9.85 -5.36
N TYR A 106 7.94 -10.40 -5.78
CA TYR A 106 7.66 -10.71 -7.18
C TYR A 106 7.82 -9.48 -8.07
N MET A 107 7.27 -8.34 -7.65
CA MET A 107 7.38 -7.08 -8.37
C MET A 107 8.84 -6.70 -8.65
N LEU A 108 9.74 -6.86 -7.67
CA LEU A 108 11.15 -6.53 -7.79
C LEU A 108 11.93 -7.46 -8.75
N ASP A 109 11.43 -8.68 -8.97
CA ASP A 109 12.05 -9.65 -9.88
C ASP A 109 11.48 -9.59 -11.31
N HIS A 110 10.35 -8.93 -11.50
CA HIS A 110 9.56 -9.00 -12.74
C HIS A 110 9.37 -7.63 -13.40
N GLU A 111 10.46 -7.01 -13.85
CA GLU A 111 10.47 -5.66 -14.46
C GLU A 111 9.53 -5.50 -15.65
N LYS A 112 9.39 -6.53 -16.49
CA LYS A 112 8.47 -6.51 -17.63
C LYS A 112 7.00 -6.30 -17.22
N PHE A 113 6.61 -6.83 -16.06
CA PHE A 113 5.24 -6.71 -15.55
C PHE A 113 5.07 -5.47 -14.68
N PHE A 114 6.15 -5.00 -14.07
CA PHE A 114 6.18 -3.84 -13.19
C PHE A 114 7.26 -2.87 -13.65
N PRO A 115 6.97 -1.94 -14.57
CA PRO A 115 7.91 -0.87 -14.90
C PRO A 115 8.38 -0.13 -13.64
N SER A 116 9.60 0.42 -13.64
CA SER A 116 10.22 1.04 -12.47
C SER A 116 9.36 2.15 -11.84
N GLU A 117 8.61 2.88 -12.66
CA GLU A 117 7.68 3.93 -12.22
C GLU A 117 6.46 3.39 -11.44
N MET A 118 6.13 2.10 -11.52
CA MET A 118 5.06 1.48 -10.73
C MET A 118 5.54 1.02 -9.35
N VAL A 119 6.83 0.69 -9.21
CA VAL A 119 7.37 0.04 -8.02
C VAL A 119 7.11 0.86 -6.76
N PHE A 120 7.50 2.14 -6.78
CA PHE A 120 7.36 2.96 -5.59
C PHE A 120 5.91 3.28 -5.22
N PRO A 121 5.01 3.67 -6.15
CA PRO A 121 3.59 3.82 -5.84
C PRO A 121 2.95 2.59 -5.19
N ILE A 122 3.39 1.38 -5.56
CA ILE A 122 2.94 0.12 -4.95
C ILE A 122 3.45 0.01 -3.51
N LEU A 123 4.77 0.19 -3.29
CA LEU A 123 5.37 0.14 -1.95
C LEU A 123 4.75 1.19 -1.00
N LEU A 124 4.57 2.42 -1.49
CA LEU A 124 3.94 3.49 -0.71
C LEU A 124 2.48 3.18 -0.37
N THR A 125 1.74 2.55 -1.29
CA THR A 125 0.35 2.17 -1.03
C THR A 125 0.30 1.08 0.05
N ALA A 126 1.18 0.08 -0.01
CA ALA A 126 1.28 -0.95 1.01
C ALA A 126 1.64 -0.35 2.38
N ALA A 127 2.64 0.52 2.46
CA ALA A 127 3.07 1.12 3.72
C ALA A 127 1.97 1.91 4.43
N ARG A 128 1.06 2.53 3.67
CA ARG A 128 -0.02 3.38 4.21
C ARG A 128 -1.24 2.63 4.74
N ILE A 129 -1.25 1.29 4.69
CA ILE A 129 -2.38 0.50 5.18
C ILE A 129 -2.45 0.55 6.69
N ASN A 130 -1.33 0.22 7.34
CA ASN A 130 -1.16 0.28 8.78
C ASN A 130 0.33 0.22 9.10
N GLU A 131 0.65 0.36 10.39
CA GLU A 131 2.05 0.37 10.84
C GLU A 131 2.77 -0.95 10.50
N GLU A 132 2.16 -2.12 10.69
CA GLU A 132 2.78 -3.42 10.35
C GLU A 132 3.21 -3.49 8.88
N HIS A 133 2.39 -2.98 7.97
CA HIS A 133 2.73 -2.92 6.54
C HIS A 133 3.85 -1.91 6.28
N ALA A 134 3.84 -0.75 6.93
CA ALA A 134 4.94 0.22 6.83
C ALA A 134 6.28 -0.41 7.26
N GLN A 135 6.26 -1.18 8.36
CA GLN A 135 7.42 -1.92 8.85
C GLN A 135 7.90 -2.98 7.86
N LEU A 136 6.99 -3.77 7.29
CA LEU A 136 7.29 -4.78 6.27
C LEU A 136 7.91 -4.14 5.02
N VAL A 137 7.32 -3.06 4.52
CA VAL A 137 7.81 -2.35 3.34
C VAL A 137 9.17 -1.72 3.62
N LEU A 138 9.37 -1.12 4.78
CA LEU A 138 10.67 -0.55 5.16
C LEU A 138 11.76 -1.62 5.27
N HIS A 139 11.43 -2.77 5.88
CA HIS A 139 12.32 -3.92 5.93
C HIS A 139 12.70 -4.39 4.53
N PHE A 140 11.70 -4.54 3.64
CA PHE A 140 11.92 -4.90 2.25
C PHE A 140 12.83 -3.92 1.52
N ILE A 141 12.60 -2.61 1.67
CA ILE A 141 13.44 -1.57 1.06
C ILE A 141 14.86 -1.67 1.56
N THR A 142 15.06 -1.84 2.86
CA THR A 142 16.41 -1.86 3.45
C THR A 142 17.16 -3.13 3.06
N LYS A 143 16.48 -4.28 3.02
CA LYS A 143 17.05 -5.55 2.58
C LYS A 143 17.43 -5.54 1.09
N ASN A 144 16.66 -4.84 0.25
CA ASN A 144 16.81 -4.88 -1.21
C ASN A 144 17.27 -3.55 -1.84
N HIS A 145 17.79 -2.61 -1.05
CA HIS A 145 18.07 -1.24 -1.49
C HIS A 145 18.97 -1.17 -2.73
N ALA A 146 20.03 -2.00 -2.81
CA ALA A 146 20.92 -2.01 -3.97
C ALA A 146 20.18 -2.34 -5.28
N LYS A 147 19.32 -3.37 -5.26
CA LYS A 147 18.52 -3.77 -6.42
C LYS A 147 17.45 -2.73 -6.76
N LEU A 148 16.86 -2.09 -5.75
CA LEU A 148 15.90 -1.01 -5.94
C LEU A 148 16.55 0.22 -6.57
N ILE A 149 17.74 0.61 -6.12
CA ILE A 149 18.51 1.73 -6.66
C ILE A 149 18.86 1.47 -8.13
N ASP A 150 19.41 0.29 -8.42
CA ASP A 150 19.79 -0.11 -9.78
C ASP A 150 18.59 -0.03 -10.75
N ARG A 151 17.46 -0.60 -10.32
CA ARG A 151 16.23 -0.63 -11.12
C ARG A 151 15.60 0.75 -11.31
N MET A 152 15.59 1.57 -10.26
CA MET A 152 14.93 2.87 -10.31
C MET A 152 15.77 3.91 -11.03
N GLN A 153 17.10 3.75 -11.09
CA GLN A 153 18.06 4.69 -11.70
C GLN A 153 17.96 6.14 -11.17
N VAL A 154 17.24 6.39 -10.07
CA VAL A 154 17.00 7.72 -9.49
C VAL A 154 17.20 7.71 -7.98
N TRP A 155 18.45 7.92 -7.55
CA TRP A 155 18.85 7.95 -6.13
C TRP A 155 18.14 9.04 -5.30
N PRO A 156 18.02 10.31 -5.76
CA PRO A 156 17.35 11.36 -4.98
C PRO A 156 15.89 11.03 -4.65
N ASP A 157 15.19 10.40 -5.60
CA ASP A 157 13.81 9.98 -5.42
C ASP A 157 13.71 8.83 -4.42
N PHE A 158 14.62 7.86 -4.48
CA PHE A 158 14.67 6.74 -3.53
C PHE A 158 14.79 7.20 -2.06
N ARG A 159 15.60 8.23 -1.77
CA ARG A 159 15.70 8.78 -0.41
C ARG A 159 14.37 9.41 0.04
N LYS A 160 13.78 10.26 -0.81
CA LYS A 160 12.49 10.91 -0.52
C LYS A 160 11.41 9.87 -0.21
N TYR A 161 11.38 8.84 -1.03
CA TYR A 161 10.48 7.70 -0.97
C TYR A 161 10.58 6.90 0.32
N ALA A 162 11.78 6.49 0.70
CA ALA A 162 11.99 5.77 1.94
C ALA A 162 11.70 6.66 3.17
N SER A 163 12.01 7.96 3.12
CA SER A 163 11.61 8.91 4.17
C SER A 163 10.09 9.03 4.30
N THR A 164 9.34 9.12 3.20
CA THR A 164 7.87 9.18 3.22
C THR A 164 7.27 7.92 3.86
N ILE A 165 7.86 6.74 3.65
CA ILE A 165 7.40 5.51 4.31
C ILE A 165 7.74 5.51 5.79
N ALA A 166 8.92 6.02 6.16
CA ALA A 166 9.32 6.14 7.57
C ALA A 166 8.44 7.10 8.37
N GLU A 167 7.82 8.09 7.72
CA GLU A 167 6.86 9.01 8.34
C GLU A 167 5.61 8.28 8.88
N ASP A 168 5.25 7.13 8.31
CA ASP A 168 4.08 6.34 8.72
C ASP A 168 4.37 5.39 9.92
N ILE A 169 5.61 5.35 10.44
CA ILE A 169 6.03 4.49 11.56
C ILE A 169 6.19 5.31 12.84
N TYR A 170 5.62 4.82 13.95
CA TYR A 170 5.62 5.52 15.24
C TYR A 170 5.91 4.61 16.45
N SER A 171 6.11 3.31 16.24
CA SER A 171 6.43 2.33 17.28
C SER A 171 7.86 2.47 17.80
N GLU A 172 8.02 2.27 19.10
CA GLU A 172 9.30 2.23 19.80
C GLU A 172 10.12 0.98 19.45
N ASN A 173 9.51 -0.06 18.88
CA ASN A 173 10.15 -1.35 18.58
C ASN A 173 10.90 -1.41 17.24
N TYR A 174 11.21 -0.25 16.64
CA TYR A 174 11.78 -0.19 15.29
C TYR A 174 13.21 -0.77 15.17
N ASP A 175 13.94 -0.89 16.29
CA ASP A 175 15.29 -1.48 16.31
C ASP A 175 15.31 -2.96 15.85
N ARG A 176 14.15 -3.63 15.82
CA ARG A 176 14.01 -4.99 15.27
C ARG A 176 13.92 -5.03 13.73
N ILE A 177 13.61 -3.90 13.11
CA ILE A 177 13.22 -3.80 11.70
C ILE A 177 14.43 -3.42 10.84
N LEU A 178 15.27 -2.51 11.35
CA LEU A 178 16.46 -2.06 10.65
C LEU A 178 17.60 -3.07 10.85
N PRO A 179 18.20 -3.61 9.77
CA PRO A 179 19.44 -4.36 9.89
C PRO A 179 20.50 -3.50 10.58
N LYS A 180 21.25 -4.11 11.49
CA LYS A 180 22.36 -3.42 12.17
C LYS A 180 23.34 -2.94 11.10
N SER A 181 23.67 -1.65 11.17
CA SER A 181 24.67 -1.04 10.30
C SER A 181 25.98 -1.84 10.36
N PRO A 182 26.51 -2.37 9.25
CA PRO A 182 27.83 -2.99 9.24
C PRO A 182 28.88 -2.01 9.78
N THR A 183 29.66 -2.42 10.77
CA THR A 183 30.62 -1.54 11.45
C THR A 183 31.89 -1.24 10.65
N ASN A 184 32.09 -1.86 9.48
CA ASN A 184 33.34 -1.79 8.71
C ASN A 184 33.10 -1.69 7.20
N LEU A 185 32.79 -0.49 6.67
CA LEU A 185 32.73 -0.25 5.22
C LEU A 185 33.53 1.01 4.86
N GLY A 186 34.26 0.94 3.75
CA GLY A 186 35.17 1.99 3.28
C GLY A 186 34.44 3.20 2.68
N ASP A 187 35.14 4.33 2.62
CA ASP A 187 34.57 5.67 2.39
C ASP A 187 33.78 5.84 1.06
N ASP A 188 34.03 5.01 0.03
CA ASP A 188 33.31 5.07 -1.25
C ASP A 188 31.96 4.31 -1.26
N GLU A 189 31.69 3.48 -0.24
CA GLU A 189 30.41 2.76 -0.05
C GLU A 189 29.47 3.46 0.96
N ALA A 190 29.79 4.70 1.35
CA ALA A 190 29.11 5.42 2.43
C ALA A 190 27.77 6.08 2.05
N VAL A 191 27.46 6.26 0.77
CA VAL A 191 26.21 6.92 0.31
C VAL A 191 24.94 6.08 0.62
N PRO A 192 24.94 4.74 0.50
CA PRO A 192 23.91 3.85 1.03
C PRO A 192 23.63 3.98 2.54
N PHE A 193 24.60 4.44 3.33
CA PHE A 193 24.55 4.40 4.81
C PHE A 193 23.82 5.57 5.48
N LEU A 194 23.59 6.67 4.76
CA LEU A 194 22.84 7.81 5.31
C LEU A 194 21.32 7.56 5.34
N LEU A 195 20.85 6.54 4.62
CA LEU A 195 19.43 6.23 4.57
C LEU A 195 18.93 5.62 5.90
N PRO A 196 19.58 4.60 6.48
CA PRO A 196 19.24 4.09 7.82
C PRO A 196 19.22 5.17 8.91
N ASP A 197 20.21 6.06 8.95
CA ASP A 197 20.31 7.08 10.02
C ASP A 197 19.23 8.15 9.93
N ASN A 198 18.90 8.62 8.71
CA ASN A 198 17.83 9.60 8.53
C ASN A 198 16.46 8.98 8.82
N ILE A 199 16.22 7.76 8.34
CA ILE A 199 15.01 6.99 8.65
C ILE A 199 14.88 6.78 10.16
N LYS A 200 15.96 6.37 10.83
CA LYS A 200 16.00 6.19 12.28
C LYS A 200 15.64 7.49 13.01
N LYS A 201 16.21 8.63 12.59
CA LYS A 201 15.87 9.94 13.18
C LYS A 201 14.40 10.29 13.01
N ILE A 202 13.80 10.04 11.84
CA ILE A 202 12.38 10.26 11.58
C ILE A 202 11.53 9.40 12.51
N ILE A 203 11.77 8.09 12.55
CA ILE A 203 11.00 7.15 13.37
C ILE A 203 11.10 7.48 14.86
N VAL A 204 12.30 7.78 15.36
CA VAL A 204 12.50 8.19 16.76
C VAL A 204 11.75 9.49 17.08
N SER A 205 11.79 10.46 16.16
CA SER A 205 11.06 11.71 16.32
C SER A 205 9.55 11.49 16.37
N ASN A 206 9.01 10.70 15.44
CA ASN A 206 7.58 10.34 15.39
C ASN A 206 7.14 9.61 16.64
N SER A 207 7.92 8.63 17.09
CA SER A 207 7.62 7.84 18.27
C SER A 207 7.59 8.70 19.54
N ARG A 208 8.56 9.61 19.72
CA ARG A 208 8.58 10.59 20.81
C ARG A 208 7.38 11.54 20.78
N LEU A 209 6.98 11.99 19.59
CA LEU A 209 5.81 12.87 19.43
C LEU A 209 4.53 12.11 19.76
N ALA A 210 4.38 10.88 19.27
CA ALA A 210 3.22 10.02 19.52
C ALA A 210 3.08 9.71 21.01
N SER A 211 4.16 9.33 21.71
CA SER A 211 4.11 9.03 23.14
C SER A 211 3.74 10.26 23.98
N LYS A 212 4.20 11.45 23.57
CA LYS A 212 3.86 12.71 24.22
C LYS A 212 2.39 13.12 24.01
N ILE A 213 1.87 12.96 22.80
CA ILE A 213 0.54 13.50 22.43
C ILE A 213 -0.60 12.50 22.72
N ARG A 214 -0.35 11.19 22.59
CA ARG A 214 -1.37 10.13 22.69
C ARG A 214 -2.27 10.24 23.93
N PRO A 215 -1.75 10.43 25.17
CA PRO A 215 -2.61 10.50 26.35
C PRO A 215 -3.64 11.64 26.29
N TYR A 216 -3.29 12.77 25.67
CA TYR A 216 -4.18 13.91 25.52
C TYR A 216 -5.29 13.65 24.50
N ILE A 217 -4.96 13.00 23.38
CA ILE A 217 -5.94 12.61 22.36
C ILE A 217 -6.91 11.58 22.93
N GLU A 218 -6.41 10.54 23.60
CA GLU A 218 -7.22 9.50 24.21
C GLU A 218 -8.20 10.09 25.24
N SER A 219 -7.69 10.92 26.16
CA SER A 219 -8.54 11.60 27.14
C SER A 219 -9.64 12.47 26.49
N TYR A 220 -9.30 13.21 25.42
CA TYR A 220 -10.26 14.02 24.69
C TYR A 220 -11.35 13.18 24.02
N LEU A 221 -10.98 12.09 23.36
CA LEU A 221 -11.92 11.18 22.69
C LEU A 221 -12.84 10.48 23.69
N ASP A 222 -12.31 10.03 24.82
CA ASP A 222 -13.09 9.43 25.90
C ASP A 222 -14.14 10.38 26.46
N ASN A 223 -13.78 11.66 26.63
CA ASN A 223 -14.71 12.68 27.09
C ASN A 223 -15.84 12.92 26.08
N ILE A 224 -15.53 12.94 24.78
CA ILE A 224 -16.56 13.04 23.73
C ILE A 224 -17.49 11.83 23.74
N ALA A 225 -16.94 10.62 23.88
CA ALA A 225 -17.73 9.39 23.89
C ALA A 225 -18.72 9.36 25.06
N LYS A 226 -18.27 9.72 26.27
CA LYS A 226 -19.12 9.82 27.46
C LYS A 226 -20.27 10.82 27.28
N ASN A 227 -19.99 11.99 26.70
CA ASN A 227 -21.00 13.02 26.48
C ASN A 227 -22.07 12.59 25.46
N LYS A 228 -21.72 11.75 24.48
CA LYS A 228 -22.69 11.20 23.52
C LYS A 228 -23.62 10.15 24.12
N THR A 229 -23.19 9.43 25.15
CA THR A 229 -24.02 8.40 25.80
C THR A 229 -25.04 8.96 26.79
N MET A 230 -24.93 10.24 27.17
CA MET A 230 -25.83 10.90 28.12
C MET A 230 -27.00 11.65 27.46
N ASN A 231 -27.00 11.78 26.13
CA ASN A 231 -28.06 12.41 25.33
C ASN A 231 -28.79 11.37 24.49
#